data_AF-T0ZXZ2-F1
#
_entry.id   AF-T0ZXZ2-F1
#
_cell.length_a   1.000
_cell.length_b   1.000
_cell.length_c   1.000
_cell.angle_alpha   90.00
_cell.angle_beta   90.00
_cell.angle_gamma   90.00
#
_symmetry.space_group_name_H-M   'P 1'
#
loop_
_entity.id
_entity.type
_entity.pdbx_description
1 polymer ?
#
loop_
_entity_poly.entity_id
_entity_poly.type
_entity_poly.pdbx_seq_one_letter_code
_entity_poly.pdbx_strand_id
1 'polypeptide(L)'
;MNGEVLHVWHRDRLVGRLTEREVGSGFEFVYDPAWVAGGFRLSAALPLQTGAFGPDTPGTRFFGNLVPEGNQRDRWVRELRIDDNDFSLLEGSWVVT
;
A
#
# COMPACT_ATOMS: atom_id res chain seq x y z
N MET A 1 -12.96 -7.08 14.49
CA MET A 1 -11.87 -6.31 13.86
C MET A 1 -11.11 -7.27 12.96
N ASN A 2 -11.56 -7.45 11.73
CA ASN A 2 -10.80 -8.16 10.71
C ASN A 2 -10.17 -7.06 9.85
N GLY A 3 -8.91 -6.73 10.11
CA GLY A 3 -8.19 -5.77 9.27
C GLY A 3 -7.93 -6.36 7.89
N GLU A 4 -7.99 -5.54 6.86
CA GLU A 4 -7.73 -5.95 5.48
C GLU A 4 -6.23 -5.89 5.19
N VAL A 5 -5.75 -6.80 4.35
CA VAL A 5 -4.33 -6.96 4.04
C VAL A 5 -4.13 -7.02 2.53
N LEU A 6 -3.29 -6.12 2.02
CA LEU A 6 -2.85 -6.14 0.63
C LEU A 6 -1.39 -6.60 0.55
N HIS A 7 -1.09 -7.52 -0.35
CA HIS A 7 0.27 -8.02 -0.57
C HIS A 7 0.98 -7.17 -1.62
N VAL A 8 2.20 -6.74 -1.29
CA VAL A 8 3.09 -6.01 -2.18
C VAL A 8 4.04 -6.98 -2.85
N TRP A 9 3.95 -7.07 -4.17
CA TRP A 9 4.76 -7.91 -5.03
C TRP A 9 5.74 -7.08 -5.87
N HIS A 10 6.81 -7.73 -6.28
CA HIS A 10 7.65 -7.27 -7.38
C HIS A 10 7.98 -8.48 -8.23
N ARG A 11 7.38 -8.56 -9.41
CA ARG A 11 7.33 -9.77 -10.23
C ARG A 11 6.67 -10.90 -9.45
N ASP A 12 7.40 -11.98 -9.18
CA ASP A 12 6.96 -13.20 -8.49
C ASP A 12 7.37 -13.23 -7.01
N ARG A 13 7.99 -12.16 -6.50
CA ARG A 13 8.51 -12.09 -5.13
C ARG A 13 7.66 -11.17 -4.26
N LEU A 14 7.27 -11.69 -3.11
CA LEU A 14 6.61 -10.90 -2.07
C LEU A 14 7.62 -9.89 -1.49
N VAL A 15 7.28 -8.62 -1.57
CA VAL A 15 8.03 -7.48 -1.03
C VAL A 15 7.57 -7.17 0.38
N GLY A 16 6.28 -7.26 0.66
CA GLY A 16 5.71 -6.89 1.95
C GLY A 16 4.19 -6.91 1.96
N ARG A 17 3.60 -6.27 2.97
CA ARG A 17 2.16 -6.15 3.13
C ARG A 17 1.75 -4.78 3.62
N LEU A 18 0.61 -4.31 3.13
CA LEU A 18 -0.13 -3.18 3.67
C LEU A 18 -1.25 -3.72 4.57
N THR A 19 -1.52 -3.06 5.68
CA THR A 19 -2.61 -3.44 6.59
C THR A 19 -3.36 -2.20 7.03
N GLU A 20 -4.68 -2.22 6.84
CA GLU A 20 -5.59 -1.21 7.37
C GLU A 20 -6.36 -1.79 8.57
N ARG A 21 -6.33 -1.09 9.70
CA ARG A 21 -6.99 -1.55 10.93
C ARG A 21 -8.47 -1.21 10.95
N GLU A 22 -8.80 -0.01 10.48
CA GLU A 22 -10.16 0.52 10.32
C GLU A 22 -10.23 1.30 9.01
N VAL A 23 -11.35 1.20 8.29
CA VAL A 23 -11.51 1.82 6.97
C VAL A 23 -11.26 3.33 7.03
N GLY A 24 -10.32 3.81 6.21
CA GLY A 24 -9.95 5.22 6.13
C GLY A 24 -9.02 5.69 7.26
N SER A 25 -8.55 4.81 8.14
CA SER A 25 -7.57 5.16 9.20
C SER A 25 -6.13 5.29 8.67
N GLY A 26 -5.94 5.00 7.38
CA GLY A 26 -4.63 4.82 6.79
C GLY A 26 -4.11 3.41 7.03
N PHE A 27 -2.95 3.11 6.45
CA PHE A 27 -2.40 1.76 6.45
C PHE A 27 -0.97 1.73 6.95
N GLU A 28 -0.57 0.58 7.47
CA GLU A 28 0.79 0.27 7.86
C GLU A 28 1.46 -0.57 6.78
N PHE A 29 2.73 -0.31 6.48
CA PHE A 29 3.53 -1.15 5.58
C PHE A 29 4.59 -1.93 6.35
N VAL A 30 4.73 -3.21 6.05
CA VAL A 30 5.78 -4.08 6.60
C VAL A 30 6.46 -4.81 5.44
N TYR A 31 7.80 -4.70 5.35
CA TYR A 31 8.58 -5.52 4.42
C TYR A 31 8.53 -7.00 4.82
N ASP A 32 8.53 -7.87 3.81
CA ASP A 32 8.74 -9.30 4.00
C ASP A 32 10.20 -9.54 4.44
N PRO A 33 10.47 -10.35 5.48
CA PRO A 33 11.84 -10.63 5.93
C PRO A 33 12.74 -11.20 4.83
N ALA A 34 12.21 -12.02 3.92
CA ALA A 34 12.98 -12.56 2.79
C ALA A 34 13.29 -11.48 1.74
N TRP A 35 12.46 -10.44 1.64
CA TRP A 35 12.78 -9.26 0.84
C TRP A 35 13.86 -8.40 1.50
N VAL A 36 13.81 -8.19 2.82
CA VAL A 36 14.85 -7.42 3.53
C VAL A 36 16.24 -8.05 3.37
N ALA A 37 16.31 -9.38 3.33
CA ALA A 37 17.59 -10.12 3.24
C ALA A 37 18.34 -9.97 1.90
N GLY A 38 17.66 -9.59 0.81
CA GLY A 38 18.30 -9.56 -0.52
C GLY A 38 17.53 -8.81 -1.62
N GLY A 39 16.56 -7.99 -1.24
CA GLY A 39 15.81 -7.11 -2.13
C GLY A 39 16.38 -5.71 -2.16
N PHE A 40 15.54 -4.76 -2.60
CA PHE A 40 15.88 -3.34 -2.65
C PHE A 40 14.80 -2.50 -1.94
N ARG A 41 15.18 -1.30 -1.51
CA ARG A 41 14.23 -0.32 -0.95
C ARG A 41 13.29 0.19 -2.04
N LEU A 42 11.98 0.21 -1.78
CA LEU A 42 11.00 0.76 -2.73
C LEU A 42 11.17 2.26 -2.95
N SER A 43 11.57 2.99 -1.90
CA SER A 43 11.76 4.43 -1.90
C SER A 43 12.84 4.82 -0.90
N ALA A 44 13.39 6.04 -1.01
CA ALA A 44 14.25 6.61 0.01
C ALA A 44 13.53 6.75 1.37
N ALA A 45 12.20 6.94 1.36
CA ALA A 45 11.37 7.00 2.55
C ALA A 45 10.99 5.62 3.13
N LEU A 46 11.33 4.53 2.44
CA LEU A 46 11.08 3.15 2.84
C LEU A 46 12.40 2.36 2.88
N PRO A 47 13.34 2.68 3.78
CA PRO A 47 14.56 1.90 3.94
C PRO A 47 14.25 0.44 4.29
N LEU A 48 15.08 -0.50 3.83
CA LEU A 48 14.90 -1.92 4.17
C LEU A 48 15.07 -2.11 5.68
N GLN A 49 13.99 -2.54 6.34
CA GLN A 49 13.95 -2.85 7.76
C GLN A 49 12.83 -3.84 8.04
N THR A 50 12.86 -4.49 9.20
CA THR A 50 11.83 -5.43 9.67
C THR A 50 10.70 -4.75 10.45
N GLY A 51 10.86 -3.47 10.81
CA GLY A 51 9.83 -2.67 11.49
C GLY A 51 8.70 -2.25 10.56
N ALA A 52 7.54 -1.95 11.15
CA ALA A 52 6.40 -1.39 10.44
C ALA A 52 6.59 0.12 10.20
N PHE A 53 6.16 0.57 9.02
CA PHE A 53 5.95 1.98 8.73
C PHE A 53 4.49 2.30 9.02
N GLY A 54 4.26 3.13 10.04
CA GLY A 54 2.92 3.51 10.48
C GLY A 54 2.17 4.39 9.46
N PRO A 55 0.86 4.61 9.70
CA PRO A 55 0.09 5.59 8.93
C PRO A 55 0.73 6.98 9.01
N ASP A 56 0.50 7.80 7.99
CA ASP A 56 1.00 9.18 7.86
C ASP A 56 2.53 9.36 7.89
N THR A 57 3.29 8.28 7.77
CA THR A 57 4.74 8.36 7.60
C THR A 57 5.09 8.69 6.14
N PRO A 58 6.26 9.30 5.87
CA PRO A 58 6.72 9.50 4.49
C PRO A 58 6.77 8.20 3.67
N GLY A 59 6.96 7.06 4.35
CA GLY A 59 6.95 5.74 3.72
C GLY A 59 5.57 5.31 3.23
N THR A 60 4.51 5.52 4.01
CA THR A 60 3.16 5.14 3.58
C THR A 60 2.60 6.08 2.50
N ARG A 61 3.02 7.35 2.50
CA ARG A 61 2.73 8.29 1.39
C ARG A 61 3.26 7.86 0.03
N PHE A 62 4.30 7.02 -0.02
CA PHE A 62 4.77 6.45 -1.29
C PHE A 62 3.65 5.70 -2.02
N PHE A 63 2.83 4.95 -1.29
CA PHE A 63 1.73 4.18 -1.87
C PHE A 63 0.55 5.08 -2.24
N GLY A 64 0.28 6.14 -1.48
CA GLY A 64 -0.71 7.16 -1.88
C GLY A 64 -0.38 7.81 -3.23
N ASN A 65 0.91 7.97 -3.55
CA ASN A 65 1.32 8.49 -4.86
C ASN A 65 1.15 7.49 -6.02
N LEU A 66 0.74 6.24 -5.76
CA LEU A 66 0.45 5.24 -6.79
C LEU A 66 -1.01 5.22 -7.21
N VAL A 67 -1.89 5.91 -6.47
CA VAL A 67 -3.31 5.96 -6.81
C VAL A 67 -3.58 7.05 -7.86
N PRO A 68 -4.64 6.92 -8.66
CA PRO A 68 -5.05 7.98 -9.58
C PRO A 68 -5.40 9.26 -8.82
N GLU A 69 -5.11 10.41 -9.44
CA GLU A 69 -5.44 11.73 -8.91
C GLU A 69 -6.56 12.40 -9.74
N GLY A 70 -7.22 13.40 -9.12
CA GLY A 70 -8.23 14.26 -9.75
C GLY A 70 -9.39 13.48 -10.38
N ASN A 71 -9.82 13.89 -11.58
CA ASN A 71 -11.01 13.33 -12.24
C ASN A 71 -10.94 11.81 -12.49
N GLN A 72 -9.74 11.21 -12.54
CA GLN A 72 -9.61 9.76 -12.68
C GLN A 72 -9.96 9.02 -11.38
N ARG A 73 -9.62 9.60 -10.23
CA ARG A 73 -9.98 9.07 -8.91
C ARG A 73 -11.49 9.02 -8.74
N ASP A 74 -12.18 10.14 -9.01
CA ASP A 74 -13.63 10.24 -8.92
C ASP A 74 -14.35 9.19 -9.79
N ARG A 75 -13.79 8.95 -10.99
CA ARG A 75 -14.32 7.95 -11.91
C ARG A 75 -14.16 6.53 -11.36
N TRP A 76 -12.99 6.20 -10.83
CA TRP A 76 -12.71 4.88 -10.24
C TRP A 76 -13.58 4.60 -9.02
N VAL A 77 -13.68 5.56 -8.09
CA VAL A 77 -14.56 5.45 -6.90
C VAL A 77 -15.99 5.13 -7.33
N ARG A 78 -16.52 5.82 -8.35
CA ARG A 78 -17.88 5.59 -8.87
C ARG A 78 -18.03 4.26 -9.60
N GLU A 79 -17.09 3.90 -10.47
CA GLU A 79 -17.17 2.69 -11.29
C GLU A 79 -16.98 1.42 -10.45
N LEU A 80 -16.06 1.45 -9.48
CA LEU A 80 -15.73 0.32 -8.61
C LEU A 80 -16.58 0.25 -7.32
N ARG A 81 -17.31 1.33 -6.98
CA ARG A 81 -18.14 1.45 -5.77
C ARG A 81 -17.37 1.17 -4.47
N ILE A 82 -16.14 1.66 -4.44
CA ILE A 82 -15.24 1.57 -3.28
C ILE A 82 -15.27 2.86 -2.48
N ASP A 83 -14.78 2.81 -1.25
CA ASP A 83 -14.58 4.00 -0.45
C ASP A 83 -13.50 4.90 -1.07
N ASP A 84 -13.67 6.22 -0.94
CA ASP A 84 -12.71 7.20 -1.42
C ASP A 84 -11.55 7.39 -0.42
N ASN A 85 -10.79 6.31 -0.22
CA ASN A 85 -9.56 6.31 0.57
C ASN A 85 -8.45 5.57 -0.18
N ASP A 86 -7.20 5.87 0.16
CA ASP A 86 -6.05 5.37 -0.57
C ASP A 86 -5.92 3.84 -0.49
N PHE A 87 -6.32 3.21 0.62
CA PHE A 87 -6.25 1.75 0.77
C PHE A 87 -7.22 1.04 -0.18
N SER A 88 -8.48 1.46 -0.21
CA SER A 88 -9.50 0.90 -1.10
C SER A 88 -9.17 1.16 -2.59
N LEU A 89 -8.58 2.32 -2.89
CA LEU A 89 -8.09 2.62 -4.24
C LEU A 89 -6.92 1.72 -4.64
N LEU A 90 -5.98 1.45 -3.73
CA LEU A 90 -4.86 0.52 -3.98
C LEU A 90 -5.36 -0.91 -4.20
N GLU A 91 -6.33 -1.36 -3.41
CA GLU A 91 -6.97 -2.67 -3.59
C GLU A 91 -7.62 -2.79 -4.98
N GLY A 92 -8.40 -1.79 -5.40
CA GLY A 92 -9.09 -1.78 -6.69
C GLY A 92 -8.17 -1.62 -7.91
N SER A 93 -6.93 -1.16 -7.71
CA SER A 93 -6.00 -0.82 -8.79
C SER A 93 -5.32 -2.03 -9.45
N TRP A 94 -5.51 -3.25 -8.94
CA TRP A 94 -4.68 -4.43 -9.29
C TRP A 94 -3.17 -4.22 -9.08
N VAL A 95 -2.80 -3.17 -8.35
CA VAL A 95 -1.44 -2.91 -7.92
C VAL A 95 -1.24 -3.83 -6.73
N VAL A 96 -0.64 -5.00 -6.97
CA VAL A 96 0.83 -5.05 -6.92
C VAL A 96 1.36 -6.11 -7.91
N THR A 97 2.09 -5.66 -8.93
CA THR A 97 2.76 -6.50 -9.95
C THR A 97 4.25 -6.22 -9.95
#